data_AF-A0A6B2CHG8-F1
#
_entry.id   AF-A0A6B2CHG8-F1
#
_cell.length_a   1.000
_cell.length_b   1.000
_cell.length_c   1.000
_cell.angle_alpha   90.00
_cell.angle_beta   90.00
_cell.angle_gamma   90.00
#
_symmetry.space_group_name_H-M   'P 1'
#
loop_
_entity.id
_entity.type
_entity.pdbx_description
1 polymer ?
#
loop_
_entity_poly.entity_id
_entity_poly.type
_entity_poly.pdbx_seq_one_letter_code
_entity_poly.pdbx_strand_id
1 'polypeptide(L)'
;MDPDLIRIEAVPQDVRRKVLDYVTRVKGIGPSELGYNKTYMYRVRHGMVPISDELFRALLKHIDVDEYARLVGSAPQLVEATPDDAVRVVKRALVDKGYRNLLFELLR
;
A
#
# COMPACT_ATOMS: atom_id res chain seq x y z
N MET A 1 -2.51 4.25 -0.91
CA MET A 1 -1.17 4.37 -0.32
C MET A 1 -0.21 3.64 -1.23
N ASP A 2 1.07 4.01 -1.19
CA ASP A 2 2.06 3.39 -2.06
C ASP A 2 2.42 1.99 -1.53
N PRO A 3 2.08 0.90 -2.26
CA PRO A 3 2.39 -0.44 -1.83
C PRO A 3 3.89 -0.77 -1.86
N ASP A 4 4.71 0.00 -2.58
CA ASP A 4 6.16 -0.23 -2.65
C ASP A 4 6.89 0.18 -1.37
N LEU A 5 6.22 0.97 -0.52
CA LEU A 5 6.73 1.36 0.80
C LEU A 5 6.40 0.33 1.89
N ILE A 6 5.70 -0.76 1.55
CA ILE A 6 5.15 -1.72 2.51
C ILE A 6 5.73 -3.11 2.28
N ARG A 7 6.02 -3.82 3.37
CA ARG A 7 6.42 -5.24 3.34
C ARG A 7 5.19 -6.12 3.10
N ILE A 8 4.76 -6.18 1.84
CA ILE A 8 3.54 -6.87 1.40
C ILE A 8 3.52 -8.33 1.87
N GLU A 9 4.62 -9.03 1.67
CA GLU A 9 4.82 -10.44 1.98
C GLU A 9 4.66 -10.74 3.48
N ALA A 10 4.90 -9.75 4.34
CA ALA A 10 4.74 -9.89 5.79
C ALA A 10 3.27 -9.74 6.24
N VAL A 11 2.35 -9.31 5.35
CA VAL A 11 0.96 -9.06 5.72
C VAL A 11 0.14 -10.35 5.71
N PRO A 12 -0.42 -10.79 6.85
CA PRO A 12 -1.22 -12.01 6.96
C PRO A 12 -2.52 -11.99 6.14
N GLN A 13 -3.04 -13.17 5.77
CA GLN A 13 -4.23 -13.30 4.91
C GLN A 13 -5.51 -12.75 5.55
N ASP A 14 -5.67 -12.78 6.87
CA ASP A 14 -6.80 -12.19 7.59
C ASP A 14 -6.79 -10.66 7.50
N VAL A 15 -5.61 -10.04 7.60
CA VAL A 15 -5.44 -8.60 7.37
C VAL A 15 -5.78 -8.24 5.93
N ARG A 16 -5.26 -9.01 4.96
CA ARG A 16 -5.58 -8.83 3.54
C ARG A 16 -7.09 -8.94 3.28
N ARG A 17 -7.78 -9.84 3.99
CA ARG A 17 -9.23 -10.03 3.90
C ARG A 17 -9.99 -8.79 4.37
N LYS A 18 -9.60 -8.18 5.49
CA LYS A 18 -10.22 -6.93 5.99
C LYS A 18 -10.11 -5.81 4.96
N VAL A 19 -8.94 -5.64 4.35
CA VAL A 19 -8.71 -4.64 3.29
C VAL A 19 -9.55 -4.96 2.06
N LEU A 20 -9.58 -6.22 1.60
CA LEU A 20 -10.42 -6.64 0.47
C LEU A 20 -11.90 -6.31 0.71
N ASP A 21 -12.44 -6.64 1.89
CA ASP A 21 -13.83 -6.38 2.22
C ASP A 21 -14.11 -4.87 2.30
N TYR A 22 -13.21 -4.06 2.88
CA TYR A 22 -13.37 -2.61 2.90
C TYR A 22 -13.38 -2.00 1.49
N VAL A 23 -12.37 -2.33 0.66
CA VAL A 23 -12.25 -1.79 -0.69
C VAL A 23 -13.43 -2.19 -1.58
N THR A 24 -13.88 -3.45 -1.50
CA THR A 24 -14.95 -3.94 -2.38
C THR A 24 -16.36 -3.64 -1.88
N ARG A 25 -16.60 -3.63 -0.57
CA ARG A 25 -17.95 -3.44 0.01
C ARG A 25 -18.22 -2.01 0.46
N VAL A 26 -17.21 -1.31 0.97
CA VAL A 26 -17.36 0.06 1.48
C VAL A 26 -17.02 1.07 0.41
N LYS A 27 -15.86 0.92 -0.26
CA LYS A 27 -15.45 1.83 -1.34
C LYS A 27 -16.07 1.48 -2.70
N GLY A 28 -16.69 0.31 -2.82
CA GLY A 28 -17.39 -0.12 -4.04
C GLY A 28 -16.46 -0.40 -5.23
N ILE A 29 -15.16 -0.56 -5.02
CA ILE A 29 -14.19 -0.78 -6.10
C ILE A 29 -14.39 -2.16 -6.71
N GLY A 30 -14.65 -2.18 -8.02
CA GLY A 30 -14.96 -3.37 -8.77
C GLY A 30 -13.73 -4.16 -9.25
N PRO A 31 -13.92 -5.41 -9.71
CA PRO A 31 -12.84 -6.25 -10.24
C PRO A 31 -12.01 -5.56 -11.35
N SER A 32 -12.67 -4.88 -12.29
CA SER A 32 -12.01 -4.24 -13.43
C SER A 32 -11.09 -3.09 -13.01
N GLU A 33 -11.48 -2.33 -11.97
CA GLU A 33 -10.65 -1.25 -11.41
C GLU A 33 -9.40 -1.80 -10.71
N LEU A 34 -9.51 -2.99 -10.13
CA LEU A 34 -8.37 -3.71 -9.55
C LEU A 34 -7.51 -4.42 -10.62
N GLY A 35 -7.91 -4.40 -11.89
CA GLY A 35 -7.21 -5.10 -12.98
C GLY A 35 -7.49 -6.60 -13.05
N TYR A 36 -8.57 -7.09 -12.43
CA TYR A 36 -8.92 -8.50 -12.39
C TYR A 36 -10.30 -8.79 -12.99
N ASN A 37 -10.49 -10.01 -13.49
CA ASN A 37 -11.80 -10.45 -13.96
C ASN A 37 -12.72 -10.84 -12.79
N LYS A 38 -14.04 -10.86 -13.07
CA LYS A 38 -15.08 -11.19 -12.07
C LYS A 38 -14.93 -12.60 -11.50
N THR A 39 -14.53 -13.57 -12.32
CA THR A 39 -14.38 -14.98 -11.91
C THR A 39 -13.28 -15.15 -10.88
N TYR A 40 -12.12 -14.53 -11.09
CA TYR A 40 -11.02 -14.53 -10.13
C TYR A 40 -11.44 -13.87 -8.82
N MET A 41 -12.01 -12.66 -8.88
CA MET A 41 -12.45 -11.95 -7.68
C MET A 41 -13.55 -12.68 -6.92
N TYR A 42 -14.42 -13.42 -7.61
CA TYR A 42 -15.39 -14.32 -6.96
C TYR A 42 -14.68 -15.39 -6.14
N ARG A 43 -13.72 -16.12 -6.73
CA ARG A 43 -12.95 -17.16 -6.04
C ARG A 43 -12.22 -16.62 -4.82
N VAL A 44 -11.60 -15.44 -4.96
CA VAL A 44 -10.91 -14.77 -3.84
C VAL A 44 -11.91 -14.45 -2.72
N ARG A 45 -13.01 -13.76 -3.03
CA ARG A 45 -14.02 -13.34 -2.02
C ARG A 45 -14.63 -14.52 -1.27
N HIS A 46 -14.82 -15.66 -1.94
CA HIS A 46 -15.32 -16.88 -1.31
C HIS A 46 -14.23 -17.76 -0.66
N GLY A 47 -12.98 -17.28 -0.58
CA GLY A 47 -11.90 -18.00 0.10
C GLY A 47 -11.41 -19.25 -0.65
N MET A 48 -11.80 -19.42 -1.91
CA MET A 48 -11.38 -20.56 -2.74
C MET A 48 -9.92 -20.45 -3.17
N VAL A 49 -9.37 -19.22 -3.18
CA VAL A 49 -7.96 -18.93 -3.41
C VAL A 49 -7.51 -17.82 -2.45
N PRO A 50 -6.23 -17.81 -2.04
CA PRO A 50 -5.67 -16.74 -1.21
C PRO A 50 -5.61 -15.41 -1.99
N ILE A 51 -5.49 -14.32 -1.24
CA ILE A 51 -5.24 -12.99 -1.81
C ILE A 51 -3.75 -12.91 -2.13
N SER A 52 -3.39 -12.87 -3.42
CA SER A 52 -1.99 -12.75 -3.85
C SER A 52 -1.40 -11.39 -3.49
N ASP A 53 -0.08 -11.27 -3.56
CA ASP A 53 0.63 -10.02 -3.32
C ASP A 53 0.24 -8.95 -4.32
N GLU A 54 0.06 -9.32 -5.60
CA GLU A 54 -0.35 -8.40 -6.66
C GLU A 54 -1.77 -7.88 -6.43
N LEU A 55 -2.70 -8.77 -6.05
CA LEU A 55 -4.06 -8.33 -5.73
C LEU A 55 -4.03 -7.42 -4.50
N PHE A 56 -3.25 -7.76 -3.48
CA PHE A 56 -3.15 -6.93 -2.30
C PHE A 56 -2.55 -5.55 -2.63
N ARG A 57 -1.46 -5.50 -3.42
CA ARG A 57 -0.88 -4.26 -3.94
C ARG A 57 -1.92 -3.43 -4.69
N ALA A 58 -2.78 -4.04 -5.51
CA ALA A 58 -3.88 -3.35 -6.18
C ALA A 58 -4.87 -2.75 -5.17
N LEU A 59 -5.28 -3.52 -4.14
CA LEU A 59 -6.17 -3.02 -3.09
C LEU A 59 -5.58 -1.84 -2.32
N LEU A 60 -4.29 -1.88 -1.97
CA LEU A 60 -3.62 -0.82 -1.20
C LEU A 60 -3.57 0.52 -1.93
N LYS A 61 -3.59 0.52 -3.27
CA LYS A 61 -3.67 1.75 -4.06
C LYS A 61 -4.97 2.53 -3.81
N HIS A 62 -6.02 1.86 -3.32
CA HIS A 62 -7.32 2.46 -3.04
C HIS A 62 -7.54 2.84 -1.58
N ILE A 63 -6.57 2.69 -0.69
CA ILE A 63 -6.71 3.11 0.72
C ILE A 63 -5.52 3.93 1.20
N ASP A 64 -5.72 4.87 2.12
CA ASP A 64 -4.62 5.57 2.80
C ASP A 64 -4.11 4.82 4.04
N VAL A 65 -3.05 5.34 4.65
CA VAL A 65 -2.41 4.73 5.83
C VAL A 65 -3.33 4.75 7.04
N ASP A 66 -4.16 5.78 7.19
CA ASP A 66 -5.08 5.92 8.32
C ASP A 66 -6.27 4.96 8.19
N GLU A 67 -6.81 4.81 6.97
CA GLU A 67 -7.80 3.79 6.62
C GLU A 67 -7.26 2.40 6.94
N TYR A 68 -6.03 2.10 6.53
CA TYR A 68 -5.38 0.83 6.87
C TYR A 68 -5.28 0.64 8.39
N ALA A 69 -4.77 1.64 9.12
CA ALA A 69 -4.59 1.56 10.57
C ALA A 69 -5.92 1.35 11.31
N ARG A 70 -7.01 1.99 10.85
CA ARG A 70 -8.36 1.77 11.40
C ARG A 70 -8.87 0.35 11.19
N LEU A 71 -8.54 -0.27 10.04
CA LEU A 71 -8.98 -1.64 9.73
C LEU A 71 -8.18 -2.70 10.50
N VAL A 72 -6.88 -2.47 10.68
CA VAL A 72 -5.93 -3.49 11.14
C VAL A 72 -5.55 -3.31 12.61
N GLY A 73 -5.70 -2.11 13.16
CA GLY A 73 -5.31 -1.76 14.53
C GLY A 73 -3.85 -1.31 14.65
N SER A 74 -3.10 -1.29 13.54
CA SER A 74 -1.73 -0.83 13.48
C SER A 74 -1.40 -0.29 12.09
N ALA A 75 -0.38 0.56 12.00
CA ALA A 75 0.22 0.95 10.73
C ALA A 75 0.79 -0.28 9.99
N PRO A 76 0.84 -0.26 8.64
CA PRO A 76 1.50 -1.30 7.87
C PRO A 76 3.01 -1.31 8.18
N GLN A 77 3.63 -2.49 8.12
CA GLN A 77 5.08 -2.59 8.24
C GLN A 77 5.72 -1.98 6.98
N LEU A 78 6.53 -0.95 7.19
CA LEU A 78 7.23 -0.28 6.10
C LEU A 78 8.48 -1.06 5.68
N VAL A 79 8.85 -0.92 4.41
CA VAL A 79 10.19 -1.30 3.95
C VAL A 79 11.20 -0.43 4.69
N GLU A 80 12.24 -1.04 5.26
CA GLU A 80 13.30 -0.29 5.93
C GLU A 80 14.02 0.58 4.91
N ALA A 81 14.11 1.88 5.20
CA ALA A 81 14.90 2.79 4.39
C ALA A 81 16.38 2.45 4.52
N THR A 82 17.07 2.38 3.39
CA THR A 82 18.52 2.13 3.38
C THR A 82 19.30 3.44 3.41
N PRO A 83 20.60 3.41 3.80
CA PRO A 83 21.46 4.58 3.64
C PRO A 83 21.52 5.12 2.21
N ASP A 84 21.38 4.26 1.19
CA ASP A 84 21.39 4.70 -0.21
C ASP A 84 20.15 5.53 -0.57
N ASP A 85 18.98 5.20 -0.01
CA ASP A 85 17.76 6.00 -0.20
C ASP A 85 17.94 7.41 0.37
N ALA A 86 18.55 7.51 1.56
CA ALA A 86 18.90 8.80 2.15
C ALA A 86 19.91 9.58 1.29
N VAL A 87 20.93 8.90 0.74
CA VAL A 87 21.90 9.52 -0.18
C VAL A 87 21.21 10.01 -1.45
N ARG A 88 20.26 9.26 -2.01
CA ARG A 88 19.47 9.68 -3.19
C ARG A 88 18.65 10.94 -2.90
N VAL A 89 17.99 11.02 -1.74
CA VAL A 89 17.25 12.22 -1.31
C VAL A 89 18.18 13.43 -1.20
N VAL A 90 19.33 13.28 -0.53
CA VAL A 90 20.32 14.37 -0.37
C VAL A 90 20.90 14.79 -1.72
N LYS A 91 21.30 13.84 -2.58
CA LYS A 91 21.80 14.13 -3.94
C LYS A 91 20.81 14.97 -4.74
N ARG A 92 19.51 14.66 -4.65
CA ARG A 92 18.47 15.47 -5.31
C ARG A 92 18.39 16.88 -4.73
N ALA A 93 18.40 17.02 -3.41
CA ALA A 93 18.39 18.31 -2.72
C ALA A 93 19.65 19.16 -3.03
N LEU A 94 20.79 18.56 -3.33
CA LEU A 94 21.99 19.30 -3.73
C LEU A 94 21.81 20.03 -5.07
N VAL A 95 21.07 19.45 -6.03
CA VAL A 95 20.88 20.03 -7.37
C VAL A 95 19.57 20.79 -7.55
N ASP A 96 18.58 20.57 -6.68
CA ASP A 96 17.24 21.14 -6.76
C ASP A 96 16.89 21.91 -5.48
N LYS A 97 16.78 23.24 -5.59
CA LYS A 97 16.49 24.14 -4.47
C LYS A 97 15.10 23.88 -3.86
N GLY A 98 14.12 23.48 -4.66
CA GLY A 98 12.78 23.15 -4.16
C GLY A 98 12.81 21.90 -3.28
N TYR A 99 13.47 20.85 -3.76
CA TYR A 99 13.69 19.64 -2.96
C TYR A 99 14.50 19.90 -1.69
N ARG A 100 15.50 20.78 -1.76
CA ARG A 100 16.29 21.17 -0.59
C ARG A 100 15.45 21.84 0.49
N ASN A 101 14.59 22.77 0.10
CA ASN A 101 13.72 23.47 1.03
C ASN A 101 12.74 22.48 1.69
N LEU A 102 12.12 21.61 0.89
CA LEU A 102 11.24 20.55 1.39
C LEU A 102 11.96 19.65 2.41
N LEU A 103 13.19 19.22 2.12
CA LEU A 103 13.97 18.41 3.05
C LEU A 103 14.21 19.14 4.38
N PHE A 104 14.54 20.43 4.35
CA PHE A 104 14.71 21.21 5.58
C PHE A 104 13.42 21.43 6.36
N GLU A 105 12.28 21.57 5.67
CA GLU A 105 10.96 21.66 6.31
C GLU A 105 10.60 20.36 7.03
N LEU A 106 10.92 19.20 6.45
CA LEU A 106 10.64 17.89 7.04
C LEU A 106 11.53 17.55 8.25
N LEU A 107 12.70 18.18 8.39
CA LEU A 107 13.65 17.95 9.48
C LEU A 107 13.45 18.88 10.68
N ARG A 108 12.51 19.83 10.58
CA ARG A 108 12.25 20.86 11.58
C ARG A 108 11.13 20.46 12.52
#